data_AF-A0A316P9G7-F1
#
_entry.id   AF-A0A316P9G7-F1
#
_cell.length_a   1.000
_cell.length_b   1.000
_cell.length_c   1.000
_cell.angle_alpha   90.00
_cell.angle_beta   90.00
_cell.angle_gamma   90.00
#
_symmetry.space_group_name_H-M   'P 1'
#
loop_
_entity.id
_entity.type
_entity.pdbx_description
1 polymer ?
#
loop_
_entity_poly.entity_id
_entity_poly.type
_entity_poly.pdbx_seq_one_letter_code
_entity_poly.pdbx_strand_id
1 'polypeptide(L)'
;MYVLRTDKKSFFLHINNVCSILNYIERLNIVFTDLTTFADDSFEKYSEALLTLSKRIEDIYISGKTVQLNLLTDRMMLTKMNNCGAGDSSITLAPDGKFYICPAFYVSNEEDDFGTQCISIGDLKNGLSIKNPQLYKLDHAPLCRNCSAYQCKRCIWLNRETTYEVNTPSHEQCVIAHLERNASRKLLNSIRSHGTFLPDIETIKELTYLDPFEVIKDFE
;
A
#
# COMPACT_ATOMS: atom_id res chain seq x y z
N MET A 1 -10.25 15.81 1.04
CA MET A 1 -9.25 14.70 1.12
C MET A 1 -7.93 15.28 1.57
N TYR A 2 -7.37 14.78 2.69
CA TYR A 2 -6.08 15.22 3.22
C TYR A 2 -5.01 14.14 3.04
N VAL A 3 -3.75 14.55 2.88
CA VAL A 3 -2.59 13.65 2.80
C VAL A 3 -1.58 14.04 3.85
N LEU A 4 -1.20 13.09 4.71
CA LEU A 4 -0.12 13.21 5.68
C LEU A 4 1.07 12.38 5.18
N ARG A 5 2.16 13.07 4.79
CA ARG A 5 3.45 12.43 4.51
C ARG A 5 4.29 12.51 5.78
N THR A 6 4.75 11.37 6.28
CA THR A 6 5.45 11.30 7.57
C THR A 6 6.39 10.11 7.61
N ASP A 7 7.40 10.15 8.46
CA ASP A 7 8.21 8.98 8.81
C ASP A 7 7.56 8.18 9.95
N LYS A 8 7.97 6.92 10.14
CA LYS A 8 7.36 6.04 11.15
C LYS A 8 7.53 6.56 12.58
N LYS A 9 8.67 7.19 12.90
CA LYS A 9 8.95 7.71 14.24
C LYS A 9 8.01 8.87 14.58
N SER A 10 7.86 9.82 13.66
CA SER A 10 6.93 10.95 13.77
C SER A 10 5.48 10.47 13.85
N PHE A 11 5.11 9.47 13.06
CA PHE A 11 3.78 8.87 13.11
C PHE A 11 3.47 8.25 14.49
N PHE A 12 4.38 7.44 15.03
CA PHE A 12 4.19 6.82 16.36
C PHE A 12 4.10 7.88 17.46
N LEU A 13 4.99 8.88 17.41
CA LEU A 13 5.02 9.97 18.41
C LEU A 13 3.73 10.80 18.42
N HIS A 14 3.10 10.97 17.26
CA HIS A 14 1.94 11.86 17.09
C HIS A 14 0.63 11.12 16.81
N ILE A 15 0.54 9.83 17.15
CA ILE A 15 -0.65 9.01 16.87
C ILE A 15 -1.94 9.60 17.47
N ASN A 16 -1.87 10.20 18.66
CA ASN A 16 -3.01 10.85 19.31
C ASN A 16 -3.50 12.10 18.54
N ASN A 17 -2.59 12.82 17.89
CA ASN A 17 -2.95 13.95 17.03
C ASN A 17 -3.66 13.46 15.78
N VAL A 18 -3.19 12.34 15.20
CA VAL A 18 -3.88 11.66 14.09
C VAL A 18 -5.28 11.23 14.51
N CYS A 19 -5.45 10.60 15.67
CA CYS A 19 -6.78 10.24 16.20
C CYS A 19 -7.70 11.45 16.37
N SER A 20 -7.16 12.58 16.82
CA SER A 20 -7.92 13.80 17.06
C SER A 20 -8.47 14.39 15.76
N ILE A 21 -7.66 14.45 14.69
CA ILE A 21 -8.07 15.04 13.41
C ILE A 21 -9.14 14.21 12.68
N LEU A 22 -9.20 12.89 12.88
CA LEU A 22 -10.18 12.00 12.24
C LEU A 22 -11.64 12.40 12.50
N ASN A 23 -11.94 13.17 13.54
CA ASN A 23 -13.29 13.67 13.82
C ASN A 23 -13.78 14.78 12.90
N TYR A 24 -12.83 15.47 12.27
CA TYR A 24 -13.07 16.75 11.60
C TYR A 24 -12.88 16.65 10.09
N ILE A 25 -12.54 15.47 9.58
CA ILE A 25 -12.23 15.24 8.18
C ILE A 25 -12.97 14.02 7.67
N GLU A 26 -13.30 14.04 6.37
CA GLU A 26 -13.96 12.92 5.72
C GLU A 26 -12.96 11.82 5.32
N ARG A 27 -11.73 12.20 4.93
CA ARG A 27 -10.70 11.26 4.48
C ARG A 27 -9.29 11.74 4.77
N LEU A 28 -8.49 10.85 5.36
CA LEU A 28 -7.05 10.97 5.55
C LEU A 28 -6.31 9.85 4.79
N ASN A 29 -5.32 10.24 3.98
CA ASN A 29 -4.34 9.31 3.45
C ASN A 29 -3.00 9.55 4.16
N ILE A 30 -2.45 8.51 4.79
CA ILE A 30 -1.11 8.53 5.39
C ILE A 30 -0.15 7.81 4.45
N VAL A 31 0.99 8.44 4.17
CA VAL A 31 2.05 7.90 3.32
C VAL A 31 3.37 7.96 4.08
N PHE A 32 3.95 6.78 4.34
CA PHE A 32 5.26 6.67 4.98
C PHE A 32 6.38 7.02 3.99
N THR A 33 7.32 7.86 4.42
CA THR A 33 8.49 8.25 3.62
C THR A 33 9.69 7.34 3.83
N ASP A 34 9.68 6.52 4.86
CA ASP A 34 10.77 5.66 5.33
C ASP A 34 10.33 4.18 5.43
N LEU A 35 9.41 3.76 4.55
CA LEU A 35 8.80 2.42 4.57
C LEU A 35 9.87 1.31 4.53
N THR A 36 10.93 1.49 3.75
CA THR A 36 12.05 0.54 3.62
C THR A 36 12.85 0.35 4.89
N THR A 37 12.69 1.23 5.89
CA THR A 37 13.40 1.13 7.17
C THR A 37 12.63 0.31 8.20
N PHE A 38 11.40 -0.11 7.91
CA PHE A 38 10.63 -0.94 8.85
C PHE A 38 11.34 -2.27 9.12
N ALA A 39 11.30 -2.69 10.37
CA ALA A 39 11.85 -3.92 10.91
C ALA A 39 11.00 -4.35 12.11
N ASP A 40 11.33 -5.51 12.70
CA ASP A 40 10.57 -6.18 13.77
C ASP A 40 10.06 -5.23 14.88
N ASP A 41 10.94 -4.41 15.47
CA ASP A 41 10.58 -3.49 16.56
C ASP A 41 9.55 -2.43 16.13
N SER A 42 9.60 -2.03 14.87
CA SER A 42 8.67 -1.05 14.29
C SER A 42 7.39 -1.70 13.77
N PHE A 43 7.39 -2.99 13.41
CA PHE A 43 6.17 -3.72 13.08
C PHE A 43 5.25 -3.86 14.29
N GLU A 44 5.82 -4.17 15.47
CA GLU A 44 5.06 -4.24 16.73
C GLU A 44 4.41 -2.89 17.06
N LYS A 45 5.21 -1.80 17.08
CA LYS A 45 4.72 -0.43 17.32
C LYS A 45 3.66 0.00 16.31
N TYR A 46 3.82 -0.39 15.04
CA TYR A 46 2.85 -0.08 14.01
C TYR A 46 1.53 -0.83 14.21
N SER A 47 1.58 -2.09 14.62
CA SER A 47 0.40 -2.87 14.99
C SER A 47 -0.37 -2.23 16.15
N GLU A 48 0.33 -1.74 17.18
CA GLU A 48 -0.28 -0.99 18.30
C GLU A 48 -0.91 0.33 17.85
N ALA A 49 -0.23 1.07 16.95
CA ALA A 49 -0.75 2.30 16.36
C ALA A 49 -2.03 2.05 15.55
N LEU A 50 -2.06 0.97 14.74
CA LEU A 50 -3.24 0.55 13.99
C LEU A 50 -4.40 0.17 14.91
N LEU A 51 -4.15 -0.49 16.04
CA LEU A 51 -5.17 -0.79 17.03
C LEU A 51 -5.74 0.49 17.66
N THR A 52 -4.89 1.46 17.95
CA THR A 52 -5.30 2.78 18.49
C THR A 52 -6.20 3.52 17.49
N LEU A 53 -5.80 3.55 16.22
CA LEU A 53 -6.60 4.13 15.14
C LEU A 53 -7.92 3.37 14.93
N SER A 54 -7.89 2.05 14.98
CA SER A 54 -9.08 1.19 14.83
C SER A 54 -10.13 1.53 15.88
N LYS A 55 -9.74 1.57 17.16
CA LYS A 55 -10.65 1.95 18.26
C LYS A 55 -11.23 3.35 18.03
N ARG A 56 -10.40 4.29 17.56
CA ARG A 56 -10.88 5.65 17.28
C ARG A 56 -11.90 5.70 16.15
N ILE A 57 -11.66 4.98 15.06
CA ILE A 57 -12.59 4.93 13.92
C ILE A 57 -13.90 4.26 14.33
N GLU A 58 -13.82 3.19 15.12
CA GLU A 58 -14.99 2.53 15.69
C GLU A 58 -15.85 3.49 16.52
N ASP A 59 -15.26 4.24 17.45
CA ASP A 59 -15.99 5.27 18.23
C ASP A 59 -16.70 6.28 17.32
N ILE A 60 -16.02 6.74 16.26
CA ILE A 60 -16.57 7.68 15.29
C ILE A 60 -17.79 7.06 14.58
N TYR A 61 -17.69 5.80 14.15
CA TYR A 61 -18.77 5.10 13.45
C TYR A 61 -19.97 4.85 14.36
N ILE A 62 -19.74 4.44 15.61
CA ILE A 62 -20.80 4.24 16.61
C ILE A 62 -21.54 5.56 16.90
N SER A 63 -20.83 6.70 16.85
CA SER A 63 -21.46 8.03 17.01
C SER A 63 -22.31 8.49 15.81
N GLY A 64 -22.42 7.66 14.76
CA GLY A 64 -23.16 7.97 13.53
C GLY A 64 -22.39 8.82 12.52
N LYS A 65 -21.09 9.06 12.77
CA LYS A 65 -20.20 9.78 11.84
C LYS A 65 -19.41 8.80 11.00
N THR A 66 -18.84 9.28 9.89
CA THR A 66 -18.00 8.49 9.00
C THR A 66 -16.68 9.19 8.74
N VAL A 67 -15.61 8.41 8.61
CA VAL A 67 -14.27 8.86 8.25
C VAL A 67 -13.57 7.74 7.46
N GLN A 68 -12.78 8.11 6.46
CA GLN A 68 -11.95 7.18 5.73
C GLN A 68 -10.48 7.39 6.09
N LEU A 69 -9.78 6.30 6.40
CA LEU A 69 -8.34 6.27 6.62
C LEU A 69 -7.75 5.15 5.77
N ASN A 70 -6.84 5.48 4.84
CA ASN A 70 -6.28 4.51 3.90
C ASN A 70 -5.66 3.26 4.56
N LEU A 71 -5.07 3.43 5.75
CA LEU A 71 -4.44 2.33 6.50
C LEU A 71 -5.43 1.29 7.03
N LEU A 72 -6.73 1.62 7.12
CA LEU A 72 -7.76 0.76 7.73
C LEU A 72 -9.02 0.60 6.86
N THR A 73 -9.62 1.71 6.43
CA THR A 73 -10.94 1.66 5.78
C THR A 73 -10.85 1.24 4.32
N ASP A 74 -9.72 1.48 3.64
CA ASP A 74 -9.59 1.11 2.22
C ASP A 74 -9.75 -0.40 2.04
N ARG A 75 -9.12 -1.22 2.91
CA ARG A 75 -9.27 -2.67 2.79
C ARG A 75 -10.71 -3.11 3.03
N MET A 76 -11.46 -2.44 3.89
CA MET A 76 -12.86 -2.77 4.17
C MET A 76 -13.78 -2.48 2.97
N MET A 77 -13.36 -1.68 2.00
CA MET A 77 -14.22 -1.25 0.87
C MET A 77 -13.76 -1.85 -0.48
N LEU A 78 -12.49 -2.20 -0.60
CA LEU A 78 -11.93 -2.74 -1.84
C LEU A 78 -12.27 -4.23 -2.00
N THR A 79 -12.69 -4.60 -3.22
CA THR A 79 -12.95 -5.99 -3.65
C THR A 79 -11.86 -6.56 -4.55
N LYS A 80 -10.93 -5.71 -5.00
CA LYS A 80 -9.76 -6.05 -5.82
C LYS A 80 -8.61 -5.08 -5.56
N MET A 81 -7.40 -5.45 -5.98
CA MET A 81 -6.21 -4.59 -5.90
C MET A 81 -6.45 -3.21 -6.53
N ASN A 82 -6.03 -2.16 -5.82
CA ASN A 82 -6.15 -0.76 -6.26
C ASN A 82 -4.75 -0.11 -6.34
N ASN A 83 -3.91 -0.62 -7.24
CA ASN A 83 -2.54 -0.15 -7.45
C ASN A 83 -2.48 0.99 -8.48
N CYS A 84 -1.32 1.66 -8.61
CA CYS A 84 -1.15 2.82 -9.51
C CYS A 84 -1.08 2.49 -11.02
N GLY A 85 -0.92 1.20 -11.37
CA GLY A 85 -0.86 0.74 -12.76
C GLY A 85 0.40 1.13 -13.53
N ALA A 86 1.45 1.58 -12.84
CA ALA A 86 2.71 2.00 -13.47
C ALA A 86 3.35 0.88 -14.28
N GLY A 87 3.64 1.16 -15.57
CA GLY A 87 4.19 0.19 -16.53
C GLY A 87 3.16 -0.74 -17.17
N ASP A 88 1.88 -0.66 -16.77
CA ASP A 88 0.78 -1.46 -17.33
C ASP A 88 -0.30 -0.55 -17.94
N SER A 89 -1.09 0.11 -17.10
CA SER A 89 -2.15 1.03 -17.52
C SER A 89 -1.74 2.51 -17.45
N SER A 90 -0.57 2.82 -16.90
CA SER A 90 -0.03 4.17 -16.80
C SER A 90 1.47 4.22 -17.07
N ILE A 91 1.91 5.33 -17.66
CA ILE A 91 3.32 5.68 -17.87
C ILE A 91 3.48 7.18 -17.57
N THR A 92 4.72 7.63 -17.40
CA THR A 92 5.07 9.04 -17.20
C THR A 92 5.69 9.62 -18.46
N LEU A 93 5.18 10.75 -18.94
CA LEU A 93 5.89 11.62 -19.87
C LEU A 93 6.62 12.69 -19.06
N ALA A 94 7.95 12.71 -19.13
CA ALA A 94 8.79 13.63 -18.38
C ALA A 94 9.14 14.90 -19.20
N PRO A 95 9.64 15.97 -18.56
CA PRO A 95 10.00 17.22 -19.25
C PRO A 95 11.08 17.10 -20.33
N ASP A 96 11.88 16.02 -20.32
CA ASP A 96 12.89 15.74 -21.34
C ASP A 96 12.29 15.12 -22.64
N GLY A 97 10.97 14.98 -22.69
CA GLY A 97 10.23 14.41 -23.83
C GLY A 97 10.24 12.89 -23.88
N LYS A 98 10.75 12.21 -22.85
CA LYS A 98 10.83 10.75 -22.76
C LYS A 98 9.75 10.16 -21.86
N PHE A 99 9.49 8.89 -22.09
CA PHE A 99 8.60 8.07 -21.27
C PHE A 99 9.36 7.30 -20.19
N TYR A 100 8.74 7.15 -19.02
CA TYR A 100 9.24 6.39 -17.87
C TYR A 100 8.12 5.56 -17.24
N ILE A 101 8.46 4.47 -16.55
CA ILE A 101 7.46 3.58 -15.92
C ILE A 101 6.59 4.34 -14.91
N CYS A 102 7.20 5.18 -14.07
CA CYS A 102 6.49 6.10 -13.19
C CYS A 102 7.38 7.33 -12.88
N PRO A 103 6.87 8.37 -12.21
CA PRO A 103 7.65 9.56 -11.92
C PRO A 103 8.87 9.29 -11.03
N ALA A 104 8.81 8.27 -10.17
CA ALA A 104 9.94 7.91 -9.31
C ALA A 104 11.14 7.42 -10.15
N PHE A 105 10.90 6.61 -11.20
CA PHE A 105 11.95 6.17 -12.12
C PHE A 105 12.61 7.33 -12.88
N TYR A 106 11.90 8.44 -13.13
CA TYR A 106 12.50 9.63 -13.75
C TYR A 106 13.42 10.40 -12.80
N VAL A 107 13.02 10.50 -11.53
CA VAL A 107 13.74 11.29 -10.52
C VAL A 107 14.89 10.48 -9.87
N SER A 108 14.81 9.16 -9.88
CA SER A 108 15.85 8.26 -9.35
C SER A 108 17.10 8.28 -10.23
N ASN A 109 18.06 9.14 -9.88
CA ASN A 109 19.36 9.21 -10.55
C ASN A 109 20.43 8.32 -9.89
N GLU A 110 20.03 7.47 -8.96
CA GLU A 110 20.95 6.56 -8.29
C GLU A 110 21.32 5.41 -9.23
N GLU A 111 22.61 5.06 -9.24
CA GLU A 111 23.13 3.87 -9.91
C GLU A 111 23.32 2.78 -8.86
N ASP A 112 22.72 1.62 -9.10
CA ASP A 112 22.97 0.40 -8.32
C ASP A 112 23.88 -0.56 -9.12
N ASP A 113 24.19 -1.73 -8.56
CA ASP A 113 25.05 -2.74 -9.21
C ASP A 113 24.49 -3.25 -10.56
N PHE A 114 23.23 -2.94 -10.88
CA PHE A 114 22.55 -3.26 -12.14
C PHE A 114 22.33 -2.03 -13.03
N GLY A 115 22.91 -0.89 -12.67
CA GLY A 115 22.92 0.36 -13.42
C GLY A 115 21.89 1.39 -12.94
N THR A 116 21.68 2.42 -13.76
CA THR A 116 20.69 3.46 -13.46
C THR A 116 19.27 2.93 -13.57
N GLN A 117 18.41 3.34 -12.65
CA GLN A 117 16.97 3.07 -12.75
C GLN A 117 16.24 4.09 -13.63
N CYS A 118 16.87 5.22 -13.94
CA CYS A 118 16.34 6.24 -14.85
C CYS A 118 16.44 5.79 -16.32
N ILE A 119 15.76 4.68 -16.63
CA ILE A 119 15.72 4.10 -17.96
C ILE A 119 14.45 4.58 -18.66
N SER A 120 14.64 5.37 -19.71
CA SER A 120 13.57 5.72 -20.62
C SER A 120 13.02 4.48 -21.30
N ILE A 121 11.69 4.40 -21.35
CA ILE A 121 10.92 3.36 -22.06
C ILE A 121 10.39 3.87 -23.39
N GLY A 122 11.06 4.85 -24.01
CA GLY A 122 10.68 5.45 -25.28
C GLY A 122 10.47 6.96 -25.20
N ASP A 123 9.94 7.55 -26.27
CA ASP A 123 9.74 8.99 -26.40
C ASP A 123 8.63 9.34 -27.41
N LEU A 124 8.29 10.63 -27.52
CA LEU A 124 7.25 11.12 -28.42
C LEU A 124 7.51 10.85 -29.91
N LYS A 125 8.78 10.66 -30.33
CA LYS A 125 9.16 10.43 -31.74
C LYS A 125 9.15 8.94 -32.08
N ASN A 126 9.70 8.12 -31.20
CA ASN A 126 9.93 6.69 -31.43
C ASN A 126 8.84 5.80 -30.83
N GLY A 127 7.94 6.37 -30.01
CA GLY A 127 6.87 5.64 -29.34
C GLY A 127 7.33 4.91 -28.08
N LEU A 128 6.43 4.07 -27.56
CA LEU A 128 6.64 3.31 -26.32
C LEU A 128 7.36 1.98 -26.60
N SER A 129 8.37 1.67 -25.79
CA SER A 129 9.14 0.42 -25.83
C SER A 129 9.44 -0.07 -24.41
N ILE A 130 8.46 -0.76 -23.80
CA ILE A 130 8.63 -1.40 -22.49
C ILE A 130 9.19 -2.81 -22.70
N LYS A 131 10.36 -3.09 -22.12
CA LYS A 131 10.94 -4.44 -22.12
C LYS A 131 10.20 -5.32 -21.10
N ASN A 132 9.91 -6.57 -21.48
CA ASN A 132 9.18 -7.53 -20.64
C ASN A 132 7.92 -6.95 -19.99
N PRO A 133 6.99 -6.38 -20.78
CA PRO A 133 5.82 -5.64 -20.26
C PRO A 133 4.92 -6.48 -19.35
N GLN A 134 4.95 -7.81 -19.50
CA GLN A 134 4.22 -8.73 -18.64
C GLN A 134 4.58 -8.58 -17.16
N LEU A 135 5.83 -8.25 -16.80
CA LEU A 135 6.27 -8.17 -15.40
C LEU A 135 5.55 -7.07 -14.61
N TYR A 136 5.06 -6.03 -15.28
CA TYR A 136 4.34 -4.93 -14.61
C TYR A 136 2.92 -5.32 -14.21
N LYS A 137 2.36 -6.37 -14.85
CA LYS A 137 0.98 -6.81 -14.67
C LYS A 137 0.78 -7.60 -13.38
N LEU A 138 -0.41 -7.49 -12.81
CA LEU A 138 -0.75 -8.18 -11.56
C LEU A 138 -0.80 -9.70 -11.71
N ASP A 139 -1.29 -10.22 -12.83
CA ASP A 139 -1.38 -11.66 -13.14
C ASP A 139 0.01 -12.35 -13.26
N HIS A 140 1.06 -11.56 -13.49
CA HIS A 140 2.45 -11.97 -13.55
C HIS A 140 3.24 -11.57 -12.28
N ALA A 141 2.55 -11.30 -11.18
CA ALA A 141 3.13 -11.07 -9.87
C ALA A 141 2.80 -12.26 -8.94
N PRO A 142 3.69 -13.27 -8.81
CA PRO A 142 3.38 -14.55 -8.16
C PRO A 142 2.80 -14.43 -6.76
N LEU A 143 3.35 -13.50 -5.95
CA LEU A 143 2.85 -13.21 -4.61
C LEU A 143 1.54 -12.40 -4.66
N CYS A 144 1.51 -11.33 -5.44
CA CYS A 144 0.44 -10.34 -5.39
C CYS A 144 -0.87 -10.84 -6.01
N ARG A 145 -0.81 -11.70 -7.04
CA ARG A 145 -2.02 -12.23 -7.70
C ARG A 145 -2.89 -13.09 -6.80
N ASN A 146 -2.29 -13.68 -5.76
CA ASN A 146 -2.94 -14.53 -4.77
C ASN A 146 -3.20 -13.79 -3.44
N CYS A 147 -2.77 -12.53 -3.32
CA CYS A 147 -2.84 -11.76 -2.09
C CYS A 147 -4.20 -11.07 -1.94
N SER A 148 -4.72 -11.04 -0.71
CA SER A 148 -6.00 -10.37 -0.39
C SER A 148 -5.83 -9.00 0.30
N ALA A 149 -4.61 -8.45 0.37
CA ALA A 149 -4.34 -7.11 0.90
C ALA A 149 -4.60 -6.03 -0.17
N TYR A 150 -5.86 -5.87 -0.57
CA TYR A 150 -6.25 -5.03 -1.72
C TYR A 150 -5.93 -3.53 -1.59
N GLN A 151 -5.74 -3.04 -0.36
CA GLN A 151 -5.32 -1.67 -0.08
C GLN A 151 -3.82 -1.43 -0.30
N CYS A 152 -3.02 -2.51 -0.38
CA CYS A 152 -1.59 -2.47 -0.65
C CYS A 152 -1.30 -1.66 -1.90
N LYS A 153 -0.25 -0.83 -1.85
CA LYS A 153 0.10 0.05 -2.97
C LYS A 153 0.91 -0.67 -4.06
N ARG A 154 1.57 -1.80 -3.74
CA ARG A 154 2.45 -2.56 -4.65
C ARG A 154 3.31 -1.62 -5.50
N CYS A 155 4.17 -0.84 -4.86
CA CYS A 155 4.93 0.19 -5.56
C CYS A 155 6.04 -0.45 -6.38
N ILE A 156 5.89 -0.48 -7.70
CA ILE A 156 6.85 -1.08 -8.63
C ILE A 156 8.25 -0.49 -8.47
N TRP A 157 8.35 0.82 -8.22
CA TRP A 157 9.63 1.47 -7.96
C TRP A 157 10.26 0.94 -6.67
N LEU A 158 9.51 0.89 -5.55
CA LEU A 158 10.03 0.31 -4.31
C LEU A 158 10.40 -1.16 -4.46
N ASN A 159 9.63 -1.94 -5.22
CA ASN A 159 10.00 -3.33 -5.51
C ASN A 159 11.39 -3.38 -6.16
N ARG A 160 11.61 -2.60 -7.23
CA ARG A 160 12.92 -2.57 -7.91
C ARG A 160 14.05 -2.09 -6.99
N GLU A 161 13.79 -1.10 -6.15
CA GLU A 161 14.76 -0.56 -5.18
C GLU A 161 15.18 -1.56 -4.10
N THR A 162 14.26 -2.43 -3.69
CA THR A 162 14.46 -3.29 -2.51
C THR A 162 14.74 -4.75 -2.84
N THR A 163 14.29 -5.22 -3.99
CA THR A 163 14.39 -6.64 -4.40
C THR A 163 15.08 -6.83 -5.76
N TYR A 164 15.44 -5.75 -6.45
CA TYR A 164 15.89 -5.77 -7.85
C TYR A 164 14.84 -6.26 -8.86
N GLU A 165 13.61 -6.52 -8.42
CA GLU A 165 12.52 -7.04 -9.25
C GLU A 165 11.34 -6.07 -9.28
N VAL A 166 10.78 -5.82 -10.46
CA VAL A 166 9.61 -4.92 -10.59
C VAL A 166 8.32 -5.54 -10.05
N ASN A 167 8.22 -6.87 -10.11
CA ASN A 167 6.98 -7.61 -9.83
C ASN A 167 6.91 -8.22 -8.43
N THR A 168 7.98 -8.16 -7.66
CA THR A 168 8.11 -8.80 -6.34
C THR A 168 8.36 -7.75 -5.25
N PRO A 169 7.38 -7.50 -4.36
CA PRO A 169 7.55 -6.57 -3.25
C PRO A 169 8.53 -7.08 -2.19
N SER A 170 9.07 -6.16 -1.40
CA SER A 170 9.90 -6.51 -0.24
C SER A 170 9.08 -7.02 0.93
N HIS A 171 9.79 -7.63 1.89
CA HIS A 171 9.24 -8.08 3.15
C HIS A 171 8.50 -6.95 3.89
N GLU A 172 9.08 -5.76 3.99
CA GLU A 172 8.50 -4.62 4.70
C GLU A 172 7.18 -4.17 4.06
N GLN A 173 7.14 -4.07 2.72
CA GLN A 173 5.92 -3.73 1.99
C GLN A 173 4.81 -4.75 2.26
N CYS A 174 5.15 -6.05 2.26
CA CYS A 174 4.22 -7.12 2.53
C CYS A 174 3.70 -7.09 3.97
N VAL A 175 4.60 -7.07 4.96
CA VAL A 175 4.23 -7.13 6.39
C VAL A 175 3.35 -5.94 6.78
N ILE A 176 3.72 -4.71 6.38
CA ILE A 176 2.92 -3.51 6.66
C ILE A 176 1.51 -3.64 6.09
N ALA A 177 1.39 -4.04 4.81
CA ALA A 177 0.09 -4.21 4.18
C ALA A 177 -0.76 -5.32 4.84
N HIS A 178 -0.15 -6.38 5.35
CA HIS A 178 -0.88 -7.44 6.05
C HIS A 178 -1.26 -7.04 7.48
N LEU A 179 -0.44 -6.24 8.19
CA LEU A 179 -0.81 -5.62 9.46
C LEU A 179 -2.02 -4.71 9.30
N GLU A 180 -2.00 -3.81 8.31
CA GLU A 180 -3.14 -2.97 7.93
C GLU A 180 -4.38 -3.80 7.62
N ARG A 181 -4.25 -4.84 6.78
CA ARG A 181 -5.35 -5.75 6.41
C ARG A 181 -5.96 -6.43 7.63
N ASN A 182 -5.12 -6.92 8.55
CA ASN A 182 -5.58 -7.61 9.74
C ASN A 182 -6.24 -6.66 10.74
N ALA A 183 -5.72 -5.45 10.88
CA ALA A 183 -6.38 -4.40 11.66
C ALA A 183 -7.74 -4.01 11.04
N SER A 184 -7.81 -3.90 9.71
CA SER A 184 -9.04 -3.65 8.96
C SER A 184 -10.09 -4.74 9.17
N ARG A 185 -9.67 -6.02 9.18
CA ARG A 185 -10.54 -7.16 9.53
C ARG A 185 -11.12 -7.00 10.94
N LYS A 186 -10.26 -6.73 11.92
CA LYS A 186 -10.69 -6.54 13.32
C LYS A 186 -11.67 -5.38 13.44
N LEU A 187 -11.37 -4.24 12.82
CA LEU A 187 -12.24 -3.07 12.79
C LEU A 187 -13.60 -3.40 12.19
N LEU A 188 -13.65 -4.04 11.02
CA LEU A 188 -14.89 -4.40 10.33
C LEU A 188 -15.77 -5.31 11.18
N ASN A 189 -15.19 -6.30 11.86
CA ASN A 189 -15.92 -7.17 12.77
C ASN A 189 -16.44 -6.41 13.99
N SER A 190 -15.62 -5.50 14.54
CA SER A 190 -15.97 -4.71 15.73
C SER A 190 -17.15 -3.78 15.46
N ILE A 191 -17.09 -2.97 14.40
CA ILE A 191 -18.20 -2.05 14.06
C ILE A 191 -19.49 -2.82 13.73
N ARG A 192 -19.40 -4.00 13.10
CA ARG A 192 -20.56 -4.85 12.80
C ARG A 192 -21.21 -5.46 14.04
N SER A 193 -20.50 -5.52 15.17
CA SER A 193 -21.10 -5.91 16.45
C SER A 193 -22.05 -4.85 17.01
N HIS A 194 -21.93 -3.60 16.54
CA HIS A 194 -22.74 -2.46 16.97
C HIS A 194 -23.87 -2.09 16.01
N GLY A 195 -23.94 -2.69 14.81
CA GLY A 195 -24.98 -2.40 13.82
C GLY A 195 -24.65 -2.91 12.42
N THR A 196 -25.48 -2.52 11.45
CA THR A 196 -25.29 -2.93 10.05
C THR A 196 -24.32 -1.99 9.34
N PHE A 197 -23.04 -2.34 9.33
CA PHE A 197 -22.00 -1.60 8.60
C PHE A 197 -21.48 -2.38 7.39
N LEU A 198 -21.43 -1.70 6.24
CA LEU A 198 -20.94 -2.25 4.95
C LEU A 198 -21.55 -3.64 4.65
N PRO A 199 -22.88 -3.81 4.62
CA PRO A 199 -23.51 -5.12 4.52
C PRO A 199 -23.15 -5.87 3.22
N ASP A 200 -22.87 -5.14 2.15
CA ASP A 200 -22.54 -5.70 0.83
C ASP A 200 -21.08 -6.14 0.70
N ILE A 201 -20.23 -5.85 1.69
CA ILE A 201 -18.83 -6.27 1.68
C ILE A 201 -18.66 -7.60 2.40
N GLU A 202 -18.04 -8.57 1.74
CA GLU A 202 -17.68 -9.83 2.38
C GLU A 202 -16.76 -9.63 3.59
N THR A 203 -16.87 -10.55 4.56
CA THR A 203 -15.97 -10.57 5.71
C THR A 203 -14.54 -10.88 5.26
N ILE A 204 -13.59 -10.06 5.73
CA ILE A 204 -12.17 -10.28 5.49
C ILE A 204 -11.73 -11.55 6.24
N LYS A 205 -11.32 -12.57 5.49
CA LYS A 205 -10.86 -13.85 6.05
C LYS A 205 -9.61 -13.67 6.92
N GLU A 206 -9.47 -14.50 7.94
CA GLU A 206 -8.23 -14.62 8.71
C GLU A 206 -7.06 -15.05 7.80
N LEU A 207 -5.85 -14.61 8.14
CA LEU A 207 -4.60 -15.06 7.54
C LEU A 207 -3.65 -15.50 8.64
N THR A 208 -2.84 -16.51 8.35
CA THR A 208 -1.84 -17.09 9.25
C THR A 208 -0.42 -16.63 8.96
N TYR A 209 -0.23 -15.74 7.98
CA TYR A 209 1.05 -15.19 7.56
C TYR A 209 0.97 -13.66 7.43
N LEU A 210 2.13 -12.99 7.48
CA LEU A 210 2.26 -11.55 7.20
C LEU A 210 3.04 -11.28 5.91
N ASP A 211 3.90 -12.21 5.49
CA ASP A 211 4.59 -12.15 4.21
C ASP A 211 4.14 -13.32 3.32
N PRO A 212 3.49 -13.06 2.16
CA PRO A 212 3.07 -14.12 1.24
C PRO A 212 4.25 -14.94 0.70
N PHE A 213 5.48 -14.44 0.78
CA PHE A 213 6.66 -15.21 0.41
C PHE A 213 6.83 -16.48 1.25
N GLU A 214 6.42 -16.46 2.52
CA GLU A 214 6.52 -17.60 3.45
C GLU A 214 5.64 -18.78 3.03
N VAL A 215 4.54 -18.51 2.31
CA VAL A 215 3.53 -19.49 1.92
C VAL A 215 3.44 -19.65 0.39
N ILE A 216 4.43 -19.17 -0.35
CA ILE A 216 4.38 -19.16 -1.83
C ILE A 216 4.18 -20.55 -2.45
N LYS A 217 4.61 -21.62 -1.76
CA LYS A 217 4.44 -23.01 -2.20
C LYS A 217 2.97 -23.45 -2.22
N ASP A 218 2.11 -22.76 -1.48
CA ASP A 218 0.68 -23.08 -1.40
C ASP A 218 -0.14 -22.39 -2.50
N PHE A 219 0.53 -21.63 -3.39
CA PHE A 219 -0.10 -20.87 -4.49
C PHE A 219 -0.16 -21.63 -5.82
N GLU A 220 0.12 -22.94 -5.81
CA GLU A 220 0.07 -23.85 -6.97
C GLU A 220 -1.38 -24.21 -7.38
#